data_AF-A0AA95V4Z4-F1
#
_entry.id   AF-A0AA95V4Z4-F1
#
_cell.length_a   1.000
_cell.length_b   1.000
_cell.length_c   1.000
_cell.angle_alpha   90.00
_cell.angle_beta   90.00
_cell.angle_gamma   90.00
#
_symmetry.space_group_name_H-M   'P 1'
#
loop_
_entity.id
_entity.type
_entity.pdbx_description
1 polymer ?
#
loop_
_entity_poly.entity_id
_entity_poly.type
_entity_poly.pdbx_seq_one_letter_code
_entity_poly.pdbx_strand_id
1 'polypeptide(L)'
;EGDPLMIKGFYNTLLKTHLDVNLPQGLFFEQDWAALRKVTPVASGGIHCGQMHQLLDYLGEDVVLQFGGGTIGHPDGIQAGATANRVALEAMV
;
A
#
# COMPACT_ATOMS: atom_id res chain seq x y z
N GLU A 1 -11.22 -4.14 -0.03
CA GLU A 1 -11.67 -5.25 -0.89
C GLU A 1 -10.52 -5.69 -1.76
N GLY A 2 -10.40 -7.00 -1.99
CA GLY A 2 -9.34 -7.60 -2.78
C GLY A 2 -8.64 -8.72 -1.99
N ASP A 3 -8.42 -9.84 -2.68
CA ASP A 3 -7.62 -10.94 -2.13
C ASP A 3 -6.18 -10.48 -1.91
N PRO A 4 -5.57 -10.69 -0.71
CA PRO A 4 -4.22 -10.21 -0.41
C PRO A 4 -3.14 -10.71 -1.38
N LEU A 5 -3.29 -11.92 -1.93
CA LEU A 5 -2.32 -12.47 -2.88
C LEU A 5 -2.43 -11.78 -4.24
N MET A 6 -3.65 -11.51 -4.71
CA MET A 6 -3.85 -10.74 -5.94
C MET A 6 -3.35 -9.30 -5.81
N ILE A 7 -3.60 -8.64 -4.67
CA ILE A 7 -3.08 -7.29 -4.40
C ILE A 7 -1.55 -7.29 -4.46
N LYS A 8 -0.90 -8.28 -3.84
CA LYS A 8 0.55 -8.44 -3.90
C LYS A 8 1.07 -8.62 -5.33
N GLY A 9 0.32 -9.30 -6.19
CA GLY A 9 0.59 -9.38 -7.63
C GLY A 9 0.63 -8.00 -8.28
N PHE A 10 -0.40 -7.17 -8.09
CA PHE A 10 -0.44 -5.81 -8.63
C PHE A 10 0.73 -4.95 -8.13
N TYR A 11 1.07 -5.05 -6.84
CA TYR A 11 2.20 -4.30 -6.27
C TYR A 11 3.54 -4.74 -6.86
N ASN A 12 3.75 -6.06 -6.97
CA ASN A 12 4.95 -6.60 -7.63
C ASN A 12 5.07 -6.11 -9.07
N THR A 13 3.95 -6.09 -9.81
CA THR A 13 3.91 -5.57 -11.19
C THR A 13 4.37 -4.14 -11.33
N LEU A 14 4.10 -3.29 -10.33
CA LEU A 14 4.50 -1.89 -10.34
C LEU A 14 5.93 -1.67 -9.83
N LEU A 15 6.41 -2.53 -8.93
CA LEU A 15 7.64 -2.30 -8.17
C LEU A 15 8.87 -3.06 -8.69
N LYS A 16 8.68 -4.23 -9.30
CA LYS A 16 9.78 -5.10 -9.75
C LYS A 16 10.07 -4.91 -11.23
N THR A 17 11.34 -5.09 -11.60
CA THR A 17 11.76 -5.07 -13.01
C THR A 17 11.60 -6.42 -13.70
N HIS A 18 11.48 -7.51 -12.94
CA HIS A 18 11.28 -8.87 -13.45
C HIS A 18 10.26 -9.61 -12.59
N LEU A 19 9.38 -10.38 -13.22
CA LEU A 19 8.32 -11.18 -12.60
C LEU A 19 8.29 -12.56 -13.22
N ASP A 20 8.37 -13.59 -12.39
CA ASP A 20 8.09 -14.97 -12.80
C ASP A 20 6.59 -15.24 -12.77
N VAL A 21 6.16 -16.32 -13.45
CA VAL A 21 4.78 -16.81 -13.36
C VAL A 21 4.44 -17.18 -11.90
N ASN A 22 3.35 -16.61 -11.39
CA ASN A 22 2.84 -16.87 -10.04
C ASN A 22 1.30 -16.79 -10.05
N LEU A 23 0.65 -17.93 -10.32
CA LEU A 23 -0.81 -18.02 -10.45
C LEU A 23 -1.56 -17.60 -9.18
N PRO A 24 -1.13 -17.93 -7.95
CA PRO A 24 -1.77 -17.43 -6.73
C PRO A 24 -1.80 -15.90 -6.63
N GLN A 25 -0.80 -15.21 -7.19
CA GLN A 25 -0.75 -13.74 -7.23
C GLN A 25 -1.39 -13.16 -8.50
N GLY A 26 -2.01 -13.97 -9.35
CA GLY A 26 -2.59 -13.52 -10.63
C GLY A 26 -1.55 -13.16 -11.69
N LEU A 27 -0.30 -13.59 -11.54
CA LEU A 27 0.76 -13.39 -12.52
C LEU A 27 0.81 -14.58 -13.48
N PHE A 28 0.09 -14.47 -14.60
CA PHE A 28 -0.06 -15.56 -15.58
C PHE A 28 1.11 -15.72 -16.53
N PHE A 29 1.91 -14.65 -16.71
CA PHE A 29 3.03 -14.61 -17.64
C PHE A 29 4.28 -14.13 -16.91
N GLU A 30 5.42 -14.60 -17.38
CA GLU A 30 6.70 -13.99 -17.07
C GLU A 30 6.76 -12.60 -17.71
N GLN A 31 7.30 -11.61 -16.98
CA GLN A 31 7.37 -10.23 -17.43
C GLN A 31 8.68 -9.57 -17.01
N ASP A 32 9.49 -9.20 -18.01
CA ASP A 32 10.65 -8.32 -17.84
C ASP A 32 10.26 -6.90 -18.29
N TRP A 33 10.56 -5.90 -17.46
CA TRP A 33 10.30 -4.49 -17.71
C TRP A 33 11.51 -3.75 -18.29
N ALA A 34 12.62 -4.44 -18.60
CA ALA A 34 13.82 -3.87 -19.22
C ALA A 34 14.34 -2.62 -18.48
N ALA A 35 14.40 -2.69 -17.15
CA ALA A 35 14.77 -1.59 -16.27
C ALA A 35 13.90 -0.31 -16.38
N LEU A 36 12.66 -0.43 -16.87
CA LEU A 36 11.67 0.63 -16.74
C LEU A 36 11.53 1.03 -15.27
N ARG A 37 11.40 2.33 -15.02
CA ARG A 37 11.28 2.85 -13.65
C ARG A 37 10.02 2.30 -13.00
N LYS A 38 10.16 1.89 -11.73
CA LYS A 38 9.04 1.46 -10.89
C LYS A 38 8.00 2.58 -10.70
N VAL A 39 6.77 2.18 -10.44
CA VAL A 39 5.66 3.05 -10.06
C VAL A 39 5.33 2.79 -8.60
N THR A 40 5.28 3.85 -7.78
CA THR A 40 4.86 3.71 -6.38
C THR A 40 3.34 3.47 -6.31
N PRO A 41 2.88 2.31 -5.83
CA PRO A 41 1.46 2.04 -5.63
C PRO A 41 0.84 2.95 -4.57
N VAL A 42 -0.47 3.17 -4.69
CA VAL A 42 -1.25 3.97 -3.72
C VAL A 42 -2.31 3.07 -3.10
N ALA A 43 -2.30 2.97 -1.77
CA ALA A 43 -3.36 2.34 -0.99
C ALA A 43 -4.34 3.41 -0.50
N SER A 44 -5.62 3.21 -0.77
CA SER A 44 -6.67 4.17 -0.42
C SER A 44 -8.00 3.45 -0.19
N GLY A 45 -8.98 4.18 0.34
CA GLY A 45 -10.35 3.70 0.55
C GLY A 45 -10.58 3.16 1.96
N GLY A 46 -11.21 3.98 2.81
CA GLY A 46 -11.68 3.56 4.13
C GLY A 46 -10.59 3.23 5.17
N ILE A 47 -9.34 3.62 4.93
CA ILE A 47 -8.22 3.35 5.85
C ILE A 47 -8.03 4.45 6.91
N HIS A 48 -7.51 4.08 8.09
CA HIS A 48 -7.20 4.98 9.21
C HIS A 48 -5.96 4.53 10.01
N CYS A 49 -5.43 5.39 10.88
CA CYS A 49 -4.18 5.17 11.63
C CYS A 49 -4.10 3.84 12.39
N GLY A 50 -5.22 3.38 12.97
CA GLY A 50 -5.29 2.11 13.71
C GLY A 50 -4.98 0.86 12.88
N GLN A 51 -4.98 0.97 11.55
CA GLN A 51 -4.69 -0.14 10.63
C GLN A 51 -3.23 -0.16 10.14
N MET A 52 -2.37 0.74 10.62
CA MET A 52 -1.01 0.89 10.09
C MET A 52 -0.21 -0.41 10.05
N HIS A 53 -0.32 -1.22 11.11
CA HIS A 53 0.29 -2.55 11.20
C HIS A 53 -0.09 -3.45 10.00
N GLN A 54 -1.40 -3.60 9.73
CA GLN A 54 -1.88 -4.39 8.59
C GLN A 54 -1.45 -3.78 7.25
N LEU A 55 -1.47 -2.45 7.13
CA LEU A 55 -1.10 -1.79 5.89
C LEU A 55 0.36 -2.05 5.52
N LEU A 56 1.28 -1.91 6.47
CA LEU A 56 2.70 -2.17 6.22
C LEU A 56 2.99 -3.66 6.04
N ASP A 57 2.36 -4.54 6.82
CA ASP A 57 2.51 -5.99 6.69
C ASP A 57 2.13 -6.49 5.28
N TYR A 58 1.04 -5.98 4.71
CA TYR A 58 0.55 -6.43 3.41
C TYR A 58 1.17 -5.69 2.23
N LEU A 59 1.45 -4.39 2.37
CA LEU A 59 1.79 -3.52 1.24
C LEU A 59 3.27 -3.14 1.18
N GLY A 60 4.01 -3.34 2.28
CA GLY A 60 5.41 -2.93 2.41
C GLY A 60 5.59 -1.42 2.53
N GLU A 61 6.84 -0.96 2.35
CA GLU A 61 7.22 0.43 2.59
C GLU A 61 7.24 1.30 1.31
N ASP A 62 7.40 0.69 0.13
CA ASP A 62 7.37 1.37 -1.16
C ASP A 62 5.91 1.64 -1.59
N VAL A 63 5.16 2.39 -0.78
CA VAL A 63 3.72 2.65 -0.98
C VAL A 63 3.35 4.05 -0.52
N VAL A 64 2.34 4.64 -1.17
CA VAL A 64 1.64 5.82 -0.64
C VAL A 64 0.36 5.37 0.06
N LEU A 65 0.20 5.73 1.34
CA LEU A 65 -1.02 5.48 2.10
C LEU A 65 -1.88 6.75 2.11
N GLN A 66 -3.08 6.70 1.50
CA GLN A 66 -3.99 7.84 1.41
C GLN A 66 -5.10 7.75 2.46
N PHE A 67 -5.02 8.64 3.44
CA PHE A 67 -6.02 8.76 4.51
C PHE A 67 -7.00 9.90 4.23
N GLY A 68 -8.11 9.60 3.55
CA GLY A 68 -9.22 10.54 3.34
C GLY A 68 -10.06 10.71 4.61
N GLY A 69 -11.10 9.88 4.74
CA GLY A 69 -11.94 9.80 5.95
C GLY A 69 -11.13 9.60 7.24
N GLY A 70 -10.06 8.79 7.18
CA GLY A 70 -9.14 8.56 8.28
C GLY A 70 -8.31 9.77 8.74
N THR A 71 -8.35 10.89 8.00
CA THR A 71 -7.79 12.18 8.45
C THR A 71 -8.91 13.14 8.84
N ILE A 72 -9.87 13.37 7.95
CA ILE A 72 -10.91 14.40 8.14
C ILE A 72 -11.93 14.04 9.23
N GLY A 73 -12.07 12.76 9.54
CA GLY A 73 -12.99 12.26 10.57
C GLY A 73 -12.41 12.22 11.98
N HIS A 74 -11.19 12.70 12.20
CA HIS A 74 -10.58 12.72 13.53
C HIS A 74 -11.36 13.66 14.47
N PRO A 75 -11.69 13.25 15.72
CA PRO A 75 -12.54 14.03 16.63
C PRO A 75 -11.98 15.41 16.95
N ASP A 76 -10.65 15.54 17.00
CA ASP A 76 -9.94 16.81 17.27
C ASP A 76 -9.58 17.59 15.99
N GLY A 77 -10.16 17.24 14.85
CA GLY A 77 -10.00 17.95 13.57
C GLY A 77 -8.85 17.46 12.68
N ILE A 78 -8.77 18.05 11.48
CA ILE A 78 -7.93 17.58 10.35
C ILE A 78 -6.44 17.53 10.72
N GLN A 79 -5.93 18.55 11.41
CA GLN A 79 -4.52 18.59 11.83
C GLN A 79 -4.19 17.43 12.76
N ALA A 80 -5.03 17.17 13.76
CA ALA A 80 -4.86 16.06 14.68
C ALA A 80 -4.96 14.70 13.95
N GLY A 81 -5.86 14.56 12.98
CA GLY A 81 -5.93 13.39 12.11
C GLY A 81 -4.66 13.14 11.32
N ALA A 82 -4.08 14.18 10.72
CA ALA A 82 -2.83 14.08 9.98
C ALA A 82 -1.67 13.70 10.90
N THR A 83 -1.58 14.31 12.09
CA THR A 83 -0.61 13.95 13.12
C THR A 83 -0.77 12.50 13.55
N ALA A 84 -2.00 12.03 13.80
CA ALA A 84 -2.27 10.65 14.21
C ALA A 84 -1.83 9.64 13.14
N ASN A 85 -2.11 9.90 11.86
CA ASN A 85 -1.67 9.04 10.76
C ASN A 85 -0.13 9.02 10.64
N ARG A 86 0.54 10.17 10.79
CA ARG A 86 2.01 10.25 10.75
C ARG A 86 2.66 9.53 11.93
N VAL A 87 2.19 9.75 13.15
CA VAL A 87 2.71 9.09 14.36
C VAL A 87 2.50 7.58 14.28
N ALA A 88 1.33 7.12 13.82
CA ALA A 88 1.08 5.70 13.64
C ALA A 88 2.04 5.06 12.63
N LEU A 89 2.37 5.74 11.53
CA LEU A 89 3.35 5.26 10.55
C LEU A 89 4.74 5.16 11.18
N GLU A 90 5.24 6.25 11.76
CA GLU A 90 6.59 6.32 12.34
C GLU A 90 6.78 5.44 13.59
N ALA A 91 5.70 5.03 14.24
CA ALA A 91 5.79 4.09 15.36
C ALA A 91 5.99 2.63 14.90
N MET A 92 5.77 2.33 13.61
CA MET A 92 5.83 0.98 13.06
C MET A 92 7.07 0.73 12.20
N VAL A 93 7.71 1.77 11.67
CA VAL A 93 8.97 1.71 10.89
C VAL A 93 10.18 2.06 11.75
#